data_AF-A0A376CMC9-F1
#
_entry.id   AF-A0A376CMC9-F1
#
_cell.length_a   1.000
_cell.length_b   1.000
_cell.length_c   1.000
_cell.angle_alpha   90.00
_cell.angle_beta   90.00
_cell.angle_gamma   90.00
#
_symmetry.space_group_name_H-M   'P 1'
#
loop_
_entity.id
_entity.type
_entity.pdbx_description
1 polymer ?
#
loop_
_entity_poly.entity_id
_entity_poly.type
_entity_poly.pdbx_seq_one_letter_code
_entity_poly.pdbx_strand_id
1 'polypeptide(L)'
;MGADPKKRELALRMADKAWELKDDPGPAKGAENVFARHSALGSMMKIYYRHRANPEHFKRAVECTELQIEMQAEAMQAWHALEEDLLAKLRKYNPGYSREHPATPPGHLGYKQLAIVLEKEKRYQEALDLVEEAKAAGWSGDWDKRAGRLQKKLS
;
A
#
# COMPACT_ATOMS: atom_id res chain seq x y z
N MET A 1 0.59 22.43 12.92
CA MET A 1 -0.08 23.23 11.87
C MET A 1 -0.93 22.30 11.02
N GLY A 2 -2.25 22.46 11.04
CA GLY A 2 -3.14 21.67 10.18
C GLY A 2 -3.02 22.12 8.72
N ALA A 3 -3.00 21.17 7.77
CA ALA A 3 -3.08 21.50 6.35
C ALA A 3 -4.31 22.40 6.04
N ASP A 4 -4.11 23.35 5.14
CA ASP A 4 -5.12 24.27 4.60
C ASP A 4 -6.44 23.53 4.25
N PRO A 5 -7.60 23.96 4.79
CA PRO A 5 -8.89 23.35 4.52
C PRO A 5 -9.21 23.17 3.04
N LYS A 6 -8.87 24.15 2.18
CA LYS A 6 -9.11 24.08 0.74
C LYS A 6 -8.29 22.97 0.08
N LYS A 7 -7.06 22.77 0.54
CA LYS A 7 -6.18 21.68 0.06
C LYS A 7 -6.69 20.31 0.49
N ARG A 8 -7.28 20.22 1.69
CA ARG A 8 -7.89 18.96 2.17
C ARG A 8 -9.12 18.58 1.34
N GLU A 9 -9.98 19.55 1.06
CA GLU A 9 -11.15 19.35 0.21
C GLU A 9 -10.77 18.97 -1.22
N LEU A 10 -9.76 19.64 -1.80
CA LEU A 10 -9.24 19.26 -3.12
C LEU A 10 -8.70 17.83 -3.14
N ALA A 11 -7.89 17.44 -2.14
CA ALA A 11 -7.36 16.08 -2.05
C ALA A 11 -8.46 15.03 -1.94
N LEU A 12 -9.53 15.31 -1.19
CA LEU A 12 -10.69 14.42 -1.09
C LEU A 12 -11.40 14.26 -2.44
N ARG A 13 -11.68 15.35 -3.15
CA ARG A 13 -12.28 15.28 -4.50
C ARG A 13 -11.42 14.50 -5.49
N MET A 14 -10.09 14.61 -5.39
CA MET A 14 -9.18 13.80 -6.21
C MET A 14 -9.28 12.31 -5.85
N ALA A 15 -9.39 11.97 -4.56
CA ALA A 15 -9.58 10.59 -4.14
C ALA A 15 -10.94 10.02 -4.60
N ASP A 16 -12.01 10.82 -4.57
CA ASP A 16 -13.33 10.43 -5.08
C ASP A 16 -13.26 10.09 -6.57
N LYS A 17 -12.60 10.95 -7.37
CA LYS A 17 -12.40 10.68 -8.81
C LYS A 17 -11.49 9.49 -9.08
N ALA A 18 -10.41 9.34 -8.32
CA ALA A 18 -9.56 8.15 -8.43
C ALA A 18 -10.31 6.87 -8.07
N TRP A 19 -11.25 6.94 -7.12
CA TRP A 19 -12.07 5.80 -6.73
C TRP A 19 -13.07 5.39 -7.82
N GLU A 20 -13.69 6.35 -8.49
CA GLU A 20 -14.55 6.10 -9.66
C GLU A 20 -13.78 5.39 -10.79
N LEU A 21 -12.47 5.66 -10.92
CA LEU A 21 -11.60 5.14 -11.99
C LEU A 21 -10.68 3.98 -11.54
N LYS A 22 -10.86 3.42 -10.34
CA LYS A 22 -9.93 2.43 -9.75
C LYS A 22 -9.74 1.15 -10.60
N ASP A 23 -10.75 0.83 -11.40
CA ASP A 23 -10.78 -0.36 -12.27
C ASP A 23 -10.30 -0.05 -13.70
N ASP A 24 -10.17 1.23 -14.04
CA ASP A 24 -9.66 1.73 -15.33
C ASP A 24 -8.77 2.96 -15.09
N PRO A 25 -7.52 2.78 -14.65
CA PRO A 25 -6.64 3.88 -14.26
C PRO A 25 -5.99 4.59 -15.46
N GLY A 26 -6.44 4.33 -16.69
CA GLY A 26 -5.96 4.99 -17.90
C GLY A 26 -4.88 4.20 -18.67
N PRO A 27 -3.83 4.86 -19.19
CA PRO A 27 -3.01 4.30 -20.28
C PRO A 27 -2.00 3.21 -19.85
N ALA A 28 -1.80 3.01 -18.54
CA ALA A 28 -0.89 2.01 -18.02
C ALA A 28 -1.34 0.60 -18.43
N LYS A 29 -0.39 -0.30 -18.74
CA LYS A 29 -0.68 -1.67 -19.18
C LYS A 29 0.18 -2.69 -18.43
N GLY A 30 -0.27 -3.95 -18.41
CA GLY A 30 0.48 -5.05 -17.80
C GLY A 30 0.88 -4.76 -16.35
N ALA A 31 2.13 -5.05 -16.00
CA ALA A 31 2.67 -4.85 -14.66
C ALA A 31 2.57 -3.39 -14.16
N GLU A 32 2.74 -2.40 -15.04
CA GLU A 32 2.59 -0.99 -14.67
C GLU A 32 1.17 -0.70 -14.18
N ASN A 33 0.15 -1.22 -14.88
CA ASN A 33 -1.24 -1.06 -14.50
C ASN A 33 -1.53 -1.67 -13.13
N VAL A 34 -1.13 -2.94 -12.94
CA VAL A 34 -1.34 -3.67 -11.69
C VAL A 34 -0.74 -2.92 -10.51
N PHE A 35 0.53 -2.53 -10.63
CA PHE A 35 1.24 -1.86 -9.54
C PHE A 35 0.73 -0.43 -9.29
N ALA A 36 0.31 0.29 -10.34
CA ALA A 36 -0.28 1.62 -10.22
C ALA A 36 -1.62 1.57 -9.48
N ARG A 37 -2.49 0.60 -9.79
CA ARG A 37 -3.78 0.39 -9.09
C ARG A 37 -3.56 0.09 -7.62
N HIS A 38 -2.67 -0.86 -7.32
CA HIS A 38 -2.27 -1.18 -5.94
C HIS A 38 -1.76 0.06 -5.19
N SER A 39 -0.88 0.84 -5.81
CA SER A 39 -0.32 2.07 -5.21
C SER A 39 -1.37 3.16 -5.00
N ALA A 40 -2.31 3.30 -5.94
CA ALA A 40 -3.39 4.28 -5.87
C ALA A 40 -4.34 3.99 -4.70
N LEU A 41 -4.69 2.72 -4.46
CA LEU A 41 -5.51 2.30 -3.31
C LEU A 41 -4.90 2.74 -1.98
N GLY A 42 -3.59 2.55 -1.79
CA GLY A 42 -2.91 3.01 -0.58
C GLY A 42 -2.90 4.54 -0.41
N SER A 43 -2.85 5.28 -1.53
CA SER A 43 -2.91 6.75 -1.54
C SER A 43 -4.30 7.27 -1.22
N MET A 44 -5.34 6.69 -1.83
CA MET A 44 -6.74 6.99 -1.55
C MET A 44 -7.10 6.67 -0.09
N MET A 45 -6.68 5.50 0.41
CA MET A 45 -6.87 5.11 1.81
C MET A 45 -6.37 6.21 2.77
N LYS A 46 -5.15 6.74 2.56
CA LYS A 46 -4.59 7.80 3.41
C LYS A 46 -5.44 9.06 3.41
N ILE A 47 -5.99 9.43 2.25
CA ILE A 47 -6.84 10.60 2.09
C ILE A 47 -8.17 10.36 2.82
N TYR A 48 -8.88 9.28 2.49
CA TYR A 48 -10.15 8.93 3.12
C TYR A 48 -10.04 8.78 4.63
N TYR A 49 -9.01 8.09 5.14
CA TYR A 49 -8.82 7.92 6.58
C TYR A 49 -8.55 9.25 7.31
N ARG A 50 -7.96 10.24 6.64
CA ARG A 50 -7.82 11.59 7.21
C ARG A 50 -9.18 12.26 7.44
N HIS A 51 -10.19 11.90 6.65
CA HIS A 51 -11.57 12.40 6.70
C HIS A 51 -12.55 11.43 7.39
N ARG A 52 -12.05 10.40 8.08
CA ARG A 52 -12.83 9.34 8.77
C ARG A 52 -13.87 9.78 9.81
N ALA A 53 -13.94 11.07 10.15
CA ALA A 53 -15.04 11.58 10.97
C ALA A 53 -16.39 11.46 10.23
N ASN A 54 -16.36 11.48 8.90
CA ASN A 54 -17.47 11.04 8.07
C ASN A 54 -17.42 9.50 7.93
N PRO A 55 -18.49 8.77 8.32
CA PRO A 55 -18.57 7.31 8.20
C PRO A 55 -18.32 6.78 6.79
N GLU A 56 -18.78 7.48 5.75
CA GLU A 56 -18.60 7.04 4.36
C GLU A 56 -17.12 7.10 3.95
N HIS A 57 -16.38 8.13 4.40
CA HIS A 57 -14.94 8.20 4.14
C HIS A 57 -14.18 7.17 4.97
N PHE A 58 -14.63 6.85 6.18
CA PHE A 58 -14.03 5.75 6.93
C PHE A 58 -14.24 4.42 6.19
N LYS A 59 -15.47 4.13 5.73
CA LYS A 59 -15.79 2.96 4.91
C LYS A 59 -14.91 2.87 3.67
N ARG A 60 -14.78 3.95 2.90
CA ARG A 60 -13.88 4.02 1.73
C ARG A 60 -12.42 3.73 2.07
N ALA A 61 -11.94 4.19 3.22
CA ALA A 61 -10.58 3.89 3.66
C ALA A 61 -10.38 2.40 3.94
N VAL A 62 -11.39 1.73 4.51
CA VAL A 62 -11.39 0.28 4.74
C VAL A 62 -11.43 -0.47 3.41
N GLU A 63 -12.36 -0.13 2.51
CA GLU A 63 -12.45 -0.76 1.19
C GLU A 63 -11.14 -0.62 0.39
N CYS A 64 -10.51 0.56 0.39
CA CYS A 64 -9.20 0.75 -0.23
C CYS A 64 -8.12 -0.14 0.40
N THR A 65 -8.19 -0.35 1.72
CA THR A 65 -7.23 -1.17 2.47
C THR A 65 -7.37 -2.63 2.09
N GLU A 66 -8.60 -3.14 2.09
CA GLU A 66 -8.94 -4.53 1.75
C GLU A 66 -8.54 -4.84 0.31
N LEU A 67 -8.96 -4.00 -0.65
CA LEU A 67 -8.59 -4.17 -2.06
C LEU A 67 -7.07 -4.12 -2.27
N GLN A 68 -6.34 -3.25 -1.55
CA GLN A 68 -4.89 -3.19 -1.70
C GLN A 68 -4.22 -4.50 -1.20
N ILE A 69 -4.71 -5.06 -0.10
CA ILE A 69 -4.22 -6.34 0.45
C ILE A 69 -4.60 -7.50 -0.48
N GLU A 70 -5.83 -7.53 -1.00
CA GLU A 70 -6.26 -8.55 -1.95
C GLU A 70 -5.35 -8.60 -3.18
N MET A 71 -4.94 -7.44 -3.68
CA MET A 71 -4.03 -7.32 -4.84
C MET A 71 -2.55 -7.59 -4.51
N GLN A 72 -2.17 -7.85 -3.26
CA GLN A 72 -0.76 -7.80 -2.84
C GLN A 72 0.15 -8.77 -3.61
N ALA A 73 -0.31 -9.99 -3.88
CA ALA A 73 0.50 -11.00 -4.57
C ALA A 73 0.75 -10.60 -6.04
N GLU A 74 -0.31 -10.16 -6.72
CA GLU A 74 -0.23 -9.67 -8.10
C GLU A 74 0.64 -8.41 -8.20
N ALA A 75 0.52 -7.50 -7.23
CA ALA A 75 1.33 -6.29 -7.15
C ALA A 75 2.80 -6.59 -6.90
N MET A 76 3.15 -7.59 -6.07
CA MET A 76 4.54 -7.98 -5.86
C MET A 76 5.15 -8.60 -7.13
N GLN A 77 4.39 -9.44 -7.85
CA GLN A 77 4.83 -9.95 -9.15
C GLN A 77 5.04 -8.82 -10.16
N ALA A 78 4.12 -7.86 -10.21
CA ALA A 78 4.24 -6.69 -11.05
C ALA A 78 5.47 -5.83 -10.70
N TRP A 79 5.78 -5.66 -9.42
CA TRP A 79 7.00 -4.97 -8.96
C TRP A 79 8.27 -5.64 -9.51
N HIS A 80 8.37 -6.97 -9.42
CA HIS A 80 9.52 -7.70 -9.93
C HIS A 80 9.64 -7.58 -11.46
N ALA A 81 8.54 -7.66 -12.20
CA ALA A 81 8.54 -7.47 -13.65
C ALA A 81 8.99 -6.05 -14.04
N LEU A 82 8.51 -5.01 -13.33
CA LEU A 82 8.93 -3.62 -13.56
C LEU A 82 10.41 -3.43 -13.24
N GLU A 83 10.93 -4.08 -12.19
CA GLU A 83 12.35 -4.06 -11.88
C GLU A 83 13.18 -4.71 -13.00
N GLU A 84 12.77 -5.88 -13.47
CA GLU A 84 13.47 -6.59 -14.55
C GLU A 84 13.54 -5.74 -15.83
N ASP A 85 12.41 -5.13 -16.23
CA ASP A 85 12.35 -4.22 -17.37
C ASP A 85 13.29 -3.02 -17.21
N LEU A 86 13.35 -2.44 -16.01
CA LEU A 86 14.27 -1.35 -15.70
C LEU A 86 15.73 -1.81 -15.82
N LEU A 87 16.08 -2.97 -15.26
CA LEU A 87 17.42 -3.54 -15.34
C LEU A 87 17.83 -3.84 -16.79
N ALA A 88 16.92 -4.37 -17.61
CA ALA A 88 17.17 -4.62 -19.03
C ALA A 88 17.47 -3.30 -19.78
N LYS A 89 16.69 -2.24 -19.51
CA LYS A 89 16.94 -0.90 -20.07
C LYS A 89 18.30 -0.36 -19.63
N LEU A 90 18.66 -0.48 -18.35
CA LEU A 90 19.94 0.00 -17.84
C LEU A 90 21.13 -0.76 -18.45
N ARG A 91 21.03 -2.09 -18.59
CA ARG A 91 22.06 -2.93 -19.23
C ARG A 91 22.25 -2.59 -20.70
N LYS A 92 21.20 -2.16 -21.41
CA LYS A 92 21.30 -1.68 -22.79
C LYS A 92 22.24 -0.47 -22.94
N TYR A 93 22.24 0.45 -21.97
CA TYR A 93 23.08 1.65 -21.99
C TYR A 93 24.42 1.46 -21.27
N ASN A 94 24.49 0.54 -20.31
CA ASN A 94 25.69 0.18 -19.58
C ASN A 94 25.76 -1.35 -19.42
N PRO A 95 26.40 -2.09 -20.34
CA PRO A 95 26.44 -3.56 -20.31
C PRO A 95 27.08 -4.16 -19.05
N GLY A 96 27.92 -3.39 -18.35
CA GLY A 96 28.50 -3.78 -17.07
C GLY A 96 27.60 -3.47 -15.86
N TYR A 97 26.41 -2.89 -16.07
CA TYR A 97 25.50 -2.57 -14.98
C TYR A 97 24.97 -3.85 -14.34
N SER A 98 25.39 -4.04 -13.08
CA SER A 98 24.85 -5.05 -12.19
C SER A 98 24.40 -4.36 -10.91
N ARG A 99 23.33 -4.89 -10.31
CA ARG A 99 22.87 -4.49 -9.00
C ARG A 99 23.20 -5.61 -8.04
N GLU A 100 23.89 -5.29 -6.94
CA GLU A 100 24.30 -6.29 -5.94
C GLU A 100 23.10 -6.95 -5.24
N HIS A 101 22.01 -6.21 -5.07
CA HIS A 101 20.80 -6.66 -4.39
C HIS A 101 19.54 -6.21 -5.14
N PRO A 102 18.45 -7.01 -5.14
CA PRO A 102 17.16 -6.59 -5.70
C PRO A 102 16.63 -5.29 -5.10
N ALA A 103 15.76 -4.60 -5.84
CA ALA A 103 15.05 -3.43 -5.36
C ALA A 103 14.19 -3.81 -4.18
N THR A 104 14.39 -3.12 -3.07
CA THR A 104 13.47 -3.17 -1.94
C THR A 104 12.08 -2.67 -2.39
N PRO A 105 11.01 -3.48 -2.28
CA PRO A 105 9.65 -3.05 -2.57
C PRO A 105 9.23 -1.88 -1.68
N PRO A 106 8.26 -1.04 -2.07
CA PRO A 106 7.79 0.03 -1.19
C PRO A 106 7.07 -0.52 0.04
N GLY A 107 6.75 0.39 0.98
CA GLY A 107 5.96 0.02 2.14
C GLY A 107 4.49 -0.23 1.81
N HIS A 108 3.90 -1.27 2.41
CA HIS A 108 2.50 -1.62 2.14
C HIS A 108 1.51 -0.92 3.08
N LEU A 109 0.80 0.09 2.55
CA LEU A 109 -0.05 0.96 3.35
C LEU A 109 -1.32 0.28 3.89
N GLY A 110 -1.92 -0.63 3.11
CA GLY A 110 -3.10 -1.41 3.48
C GLY A 110 -2.85 -2.25 4.73
N TYR A 111 -1.93 -3.22 4.66
CA TYR A 111 -1.45 -3.98 5.83
C TYR A 111 -1.16 -3.10 7.05
N LYS A 112 -0.40 -2.01 6.87
CA LYS A 112 -0.09 -1.09 7.98
C LYS A 112 -1.36 -0.49 8.60
N GLN A 113 -2.30 -0.06 7.77
CA GLN A 113 -3.53 0.59 8.22
C GLN A 113 -4.47 -0.40 8.91
N LEU A 114 -4.69 -1.58 8.33
CA LEU A 114 -5.53 -2.62 8.94
C LEU A 114 -4.93 -3.11 10.26
N ALA A 115 -3.61 -3.29 10.35
CA ALA A 115 -2.96 -3.60 11.61
C ALA A 115 -3.20 -2.51 12.69
N ILE A 116 -3.21 -1.22 12.31
CA ILE A 116 -3.56 -0.12 13.24
C ILE A 116 -5.03 -0.22 13.69
N VAL A 117 -5.95 -0.56 12.80
CA VAL A 117 -7.38 -0.71 13.12
C VAL A 117 -7.58 -1.88 14.09
N LEU A 118 -7.05 -3.06 13.76
CA LEU A 118 -7.11 -4.26 14.61
C LEU A 118 -6.47 -4.02 15.99
N GLU A 119 -5.33 -3.32 16.04
CA GLU A 119 -4.70 -2.92 17.31
C GLU A 119 -5.62 -2.04 18.17
N LYS A 120 -6.37 -1.10 17.57
CA LYS A 120 -7.31 -0.23 18.28
C LYS A 120 -8.54 -1.00 18.77
N GLU A 121 -8.97 -2.00 18.01
CA GLU A 121 -10.06 -2.91 18.37
C GLU A 121 -9.62 -3.99 19.37
N LYS A 122 -8.34 -3.98 19.79
CA LYS A 122 -7.73 -4.98 20.68
C LYS A 122 -7.73 -6.41 20.10
N ARG A 123 -7.88 -6.55 18.78
CA ARG A 123 -7.78 -7.81 18.04
C ARG A 123 -6.32 -8.12 17.75
N TYR A 124 -5.54 -8.36 18.80
CA TYR A 124 -4.09 -8.38 18.72
C TYR A 124 -3.53 -9.58 17.96
N GLN A 125 -4.17 -10.75 18.04
CA GLN A 125 -3.76 -11.93 17.29
C GLN A 125 -3.91 -11.70 15.80
N GLU A 126 -5.08 -11.23 15.36
CA GLU A 126 -5.34 -10.93 13.94
C GLU A 126 -4.41 -9.84 13.41
N ALA A 127 -4.08 -8.83 14.24
CA ALA A 127 -3.08 -7.83 13.88
C ALA A 127 -1.67 -8.43 13.72
N LEU A 128 -1.33 -9.46 14.50
CA LEU A 128 -0.03 -10.14 14.44
C LEU A 128 0.06 -10.98 13.17
N ASP A 129 -0.95 -11.81 12.91
CA ASP A 129 -1.04 -12.66 11.72
C ASP A 129 -0.89 -11.82 10.45
N LEU A 130 -1.59 -10.68 10.38
CA LEU A 130 -1.54 -9.74 9.27
C LEU A 130 -0.14 -9.13 9.05
N VAL A 131 0.58 -8.83 10.13
CA VAL A 131 1.93 -8.24 10.07
C VAL A 131 2.96 -9.26 9.64
N GLU A 132 2.79 -10.50 10.10
CA GLU A 132 3.62 -11.63 9.68
C GLU A 132 3.39 -11.97 8.20
N GLU A 133 2.15 -11.92 7.73
CA GLU A 133 1.80 -12.07 6.31
C GLU A 133 2.51 -11.01 5.45
N ALA A 134 2.41 -9.73 5.82
CA ALA A 134 3.07 -8.63 5.09
C ALA A 134 4.59 -8.81 5.02
N LYS A 135 5.20 -9.26 6.13
CA LYS A 135 6.63 -9.54 6.22
C LYS A 135 7.02 -10.74 5.34
N ALA A 136 6.27 -11.84 5.43
CA ALA A 136 6.51 -13.05 4.65
C ALA A 136 6.37 -12.80 3.14
N ALA A 137 5.43 -11.93 2.75
CA ALA A 137 5.25 -11.49 1.37
C ALA A 137 6.36 -10.55 0.87
N GLY A 138 7.32 -10.17 1.70
CA GLY A 138 8.49 -9.38 1.29
C GLY A 138 8.25 -7.88 1.16
N TRP A 139 7.09 -7.38 1.60
CA TRP A 139 6.82 -5.94 1.61
C TRP A 139 7.73 -5.22 2.60
N SER A 140 8.12 -3.99 2.29
CA SER A 140 8.87 -3.16 3.25
C SER A 140 7.96 -2.64 4.36
N GLY A 141 8.54 -2.42 5.54
CA GLY A 141 7.81 -1.81 6.65
C GLY A 141 8.47 -2.04 8.00
N ASP A 142 7.84 -1.51 9.04
CA ASP A 142 8.25 -1.66 10.44
C ASP A 142 7.67 -2.95 11.07
N TRP A 143 7.63 -4.05 10.30
CA TRP A 143 6.90 -5.27 10.65
C TRP A 143 7.41 -5.93 11.92
N ASP A 144 8.73 -6.13 12.05
CA ASP A 144 9.34 -6.74 13.25
C ASP A 144 9.05 -5.94 14.52
N LYS A 145 9.18 -4.61 14.42
CA LYS A 145 8.88 -3.70 15.53
C LYS A 145 7.40 -3.79 15.93
N ARG A 146 6.50 -3.96 14.96
CA ARG A 146 5.07 -4.09 15.20
C ARG A 146 4.71 -5.45 15.79
N ALA A 147 5.24 -6.54 15.23
CA ALA A 147 5.07 -7.89 15.75
C ALA A 147 5.53 -7.98 17.22
N GLY A 148 6.71 -7.44 17.55
CA GLY A 148 7.20 -7.42 18.94
C GLY A 148 6.34 -6.59 19.90
N ARG A 149 5.65 -5.55 19.42
CA ARG A 149 4.68 -4.79 20.23
C ARG A 149 3.37 -5.58 20.44
N LEU A 150 2.92 -6.30 19.42
CA LEU A 150 1.70 -7.10 19.45
C LEU A 150 1.84 -8.34 20.34
N GLN A 151 2.97 -9.04 20.24
CA GLN A 151 3.30 -10.18 21.09
C GLN A 151 3.26 -9.80 22.58
N LYS A 152 3.81 -8.63 22.94
CA LYS A 152 3.74 -8.09 24.32
C LYS A 152 2.33 -7.78 24.82
N LYS A 153 1.36 -7.58 23.91
CA LYS A 153 -0.05 -7.33 24.26
C LYS A 153 -0.88 -8.61 24.37
N LEU A 154 -0.37 -9.72 23.82
CA LEU A 154 -0.95 -11.06 23.89
C LEU A 154 -0.43 -11.87 25.10
N SER A 155 0.75 -11.49 25.62
CA SER A 155 1.28 -11.97 26.91
C SER A 155 0.51 -11.36 28.07
#